data_AF-A0A9P9WPN3-F1
#
_entry.id   AF-A0A9P9WPN3-F1
#
_cell.length_a   1.000
_cell.length_b   1.000
_cell.length_c   1.000
_cell.angle_alpha   90.00
_cell.angle_beta   90.00
_cell.angle_gamma   90.00
#
_symmetry.space_group_name_H-M   'P 1'
#
loop_
_entity.id
_entity.type
_entity.pdbx_description
1 polymer ?
#
loop_
_entity_poly.entity_id
_entity_poly.type
_entity_poly.pdbx_seq_one_letter_code
_entity_poly.pdbx_strand_id
1 'polypeptide(L)'
;MDPRAGRRRNFHDSNVAKGVVAVNGRDTTGVKFVYESLFPASVLLCFSVFLKDGQLADGRKTVQPRPSEEEASYFLMPYSEWAPERFRGSIRSESVVNHSLMILSGLDNFLLGSWEIDKETHFMKSRALLGMVPISDRRWAQQRLDDPANFPRACQHIANVVNVFTYMNQEPFKSMARTSYNKIWDHIKHFETALNAKQAAEHQPHVRIMPLWDEYIKTHFDFAAARSHAWILKRVEKLQEVIVARMGAATHDLGPTSYSDEQIAIGDDMQDISEILVQADVACRISTDGFKSEWIPLNSPSLPRSNWTGYNGQTALSTAALPNDLESLKTVYGFRMRWLNRVKMMEQTMLPGPWRGGTSAPSDMMFSMQQQLEAYRDARMELRGEPAPLRMEHWVAKIKAKIDDGADQAWGFVGYRLSYRHSPEQWKNFLDAFKKDVQPWEHGSTGALWIKRLCRMRWLDGQELGIPDGDVEAARRHFETYRKSSAWINGLAPSMFLVADDSSIESYLNGGVDFLEPGNTGGFVLLTEAQPARSEDRGNTDSDFDGTVRVLGSLLWDDVYAGMSVMALTPEDLWMMARLHPLQLYIGPLSKSQKQLFRSFNWIRSHCLSTALTWTASKNA
;
A
#
# COMPACT_ATOMS: atom_id res chain seq x y z
N MET A 1 20.98 -51.77 17.12
CA MET A 1 21.12 -50.65 16.18
C MET A 1 19.85 -50.61 15.34
N ASP A 2 18.94 -49.69 15.68
CA ASP A 2 17.62 -49.54 15.06
C ASP A 2 17.68 -48.37 14.04
N PRO A 3 17.29 -48.55 12.77
CA PRO A 3 17.36 -47.49 11.75
C PRO A 3 16.24 -46.45 11.87
N ARG A 4 15.37 -46.49 12.88
CA ARG A 4 14.24 -45.56 13.05
C ARG A 4 14.55 -44.27 13.82
N ALA A 5 15.83 -43.94 14.02
CA ALA A 5 16.26 -42.69 14.65
C ALA A 5 16.70 -41.66 13.60
N GLY A 6 15.76 -41.12 12.82
CA GLY A 6 16.02 -40.12 11.80
C GLY A 6 15.02 -38.97 11.82
N ARG A 7 15.43 -37.84 12.42
CA ARG A 7 14.84 -36.49 12.31
C ARG A 7 13.37 -36.32 12.74
N ARG A 8 13.13 -36.21 14.06
CA ARG A 8 12.09 -35.29 14.54
C ARG A 8 12.58 -33.85 14.29
N ARG A 9 12.07 -33.19 13.26
CA ARG A 9 12.14 -31.72 13.17
C ARG A 9 11.19 -31.15 14.23
N ASN A 10 11.70 -30.30 15.11
CA ASN A 10 10.87 -29.56 16.05
C ASN A 10 9.91 -28.65 15.26
N PHE A 11 8.62 -28.75 15.58
CA PHE A 11 7.50 -28.12 14.88
C PHE A 11 7.48 -26.57 14.96
N HIS A 12 8.41 -25.95 15.70
CA HIS A 12 8.55 -24.50 15.79
C HIS A 12 9.47 -23.88 14.74
N ASP A 13 10.34 -24.66 14.08
CA ASP A 13 11.33 -24.12 13.12
C ASP A 13 10.99 -24.40 11.65
N SER A 14 9.85 -25.04 11.32
CA SER A 14 9.54 -25.53 9.97
C SER A 14 8.34 -24.90 9.27
N ASN A 15 7.67 -23.91 9.85
CA ASN A 15 6.44 -23.32 9.29
C ASN A 15 6.62 -21.84 8.90
N VAL A 16 7.76 -21.54 8.30
CA VAL A 16 7.95 -20.30 7.56
C VAL A 16 8.07 -20.74 6.11
N ALA A 17 7.04 -20.45 5.29
CA ALA A 17 7.17 -20.52 3.83
C ALA A 17 8.51 -19.90 3.43
N LYS A 18 9.20 -20.44 2.42
CA LYS A 18 10.48 -19.91 1.90
C LYS A 18 10.24 -18.50 1.30
N GLY A 19 10.04 -17.50 2.15
CA GLY A 19 9.52 -16.18 1.78
C GLY A 19 8.86 -15.40 2.93
N VAL A 20 8.32 -16.06 3.97
CA VAL A 20 7.61 -15.40 5.09
C VAL A 20 8.51 -15.33 6.33
N VAL A 21 9.61 -14.59 6.23
CA VAL A 21 10.37 -14.25 7.44
C VAL A 21 9.50 -13.29 8.26
N ALA A 22 8.99 -13.76 9.40
CA ALA A 22 8.44 -12.89 10.42
C ALA A 22 9.47 -11.77 10.69
N VAL A 23 9.04 -10.51 10.58
CA VAL A 23 9.86 -9.35 10.90
C VAL A 23 10.15 -9.36 12.40
N ASN A 24 11.13 -10.18 12.80
CA ASN A 24 11.72 -10.22 14.11
C ASN A 24 13.21 -9.99 13.93
N GLY A 25 13.65 -8.79 14.30
CA GLY A 25 15.06 -8.49 14.59
C GLY A 25 15.91 -8.13 13.38
N ARG A 26 16.12 -6.82 13.20
CA ARG A 26 17.31 -6.19 12.59
C ARG A 26 17.90 -6.98 11.42
N ASP A 27 17.21 -6.98 10.28
CA ASP A 27 17.91 -7.14 9.02
C ASP A 27 18.70 -5.85 8.81
N THR A 28 20.01 -5.86 9.14
CA THR A 28 20.95 -4.72 9.02
C THR A 28 21.28 -4.43 7.56
N THR A 29 20.25 -4.43 6.73
CA THR A 29 20.33 -4.03 5.35
C THR A 29 20.31 -2.51 5.32
N GLY A 30 21.18 -1.86 4.53
CA GLY A 30 21.33 -0.40 4.45
C GLY A 30 20.11 0.37 3.93
N VAL A 31 18.91 0.04 4.41
CA VAL A 31 17.64 0.74 4.25
C VAL A 31 17.54 1.69 5.44
N LYS A 32 17.40 2.99 5.16
CA LYS A 32 17.13 3.97 6.22
C LYS A 32 15.86 3.59 6.95
N PHE A 33 15.94 3.53 8.27
CA PHE A 33 14.76 3.40 9.10
C PHE A 33 14.02 4.74 9.14
N VAL A 34 12.69 4.69 9.16
CA VAL A 34 11.84 5.88 9.36
C VAL A 34 11.23 5.82 10.73
N TYR A 35 11.08 7.00 11.35
CA TYR A 35 10.26 7.15 12.55
C TYR A 35 8.82 6.73 12.23
N GLU A 36 8.36 5.71 12.94
CA GLU A 36 7.05 5.14 12.68
C GLU A 36 5.92 6.14 12.99
N SER A 37 5.18 6.53 11.95
CA SER A 37 3.91 7.24 12.08
C SER A 37 2.76 6.24 12.11
N LEU A 38 1.90 6.33 13.13
CA LEU A 38 0.83 5.35 13.37
C LEU A 38 -0.22 5.30 12.27
N PHE A 39 -0.61 6.48 11.79
CA PHE A 39 -1.51 6.65 10.65
C PHE A 39 -0.95 7.79 9.79
N PRO A 40 -1.08 7.72 8.46
CA PRO A 40 -0.70 8.83 7.60
C PRO A 40 -1.34 10.13 8.08
N ALA A 41 -0.55 11.20 8.16
CA ALA A 41 -1.03 12.54 8.53
C ALA A 41 -2.24 12.99 7.69
N SER A 42 -2.32 12.49 6.46
CA SER A 42 -3.43 12.72 5.55
C SER A 42 -4.77 12.20 6.04
N VAL A 43 -4.83 11.24 6.98
CA VAL A 43 -6.10 10.78 7.58
C VAL A 43 -6.81 11.93 8.30
N LEU A 44 -6.09 12.77 9.03
CA LEU A 44 -6.65 13.93 9.72
C LEU A 44 -7.09 15.03 8.74
N LEU A 45 -6.30 15.25 7.69
CA LEU A 45 -6.64 16.23 6.64
C LEU A 45 -7.85 15.77 5.84
N CYS A 46 -7.97 14.47 5.57
CA CYS A 46 -9.15 13.91 4.94
C CYS A 46 -10.36 13.92 5.88
N PHE A 47 -10.17 13.82 7.20
CA PHE A 47 -11.25 14.03 8.17
C PHE A 47 -11.76 15.48 8.16
N SER A 48 -10.91 16.49 8.06
CA SER A 48 -11.36 17.88 7.97
C SER A 48 -12.15 18.18 6.69
N VAL A 49 -11.79 17.54 5.58
CA VAL A 49 -12.58 17.56 4.33
C VAL A 49 -13.92 16.82 4.52
N PHE A 50 -13.90 15.66 5.18
CA PHE A 50 -15.11 14.90 5.51
C PHE A 50 -16.11 15.71 6.35
N LEU A 51 -15.66 16.54 7.29
CA LEU A 51 -16.54 17.43 8.04
C LEU A 51 -17.34 18.38 7.11
N LYS A 52 -16.75 18.77 5.97
CA LYS A 52 -17.36 19.70 5.01
C LYS A 52 -18.23 19.02 3.94
N ASP A 53 -17.86 17.85 3.45
CA ASP A 53 -18.57 17.17 2.35
C ASP A 53 -19.43 15.96 2.81
N GLY A 54 -19.13 15.42 3.99
CA GLY A 54 -19.76 14.22 4.56
C GLY A 54 -19.40 12.92 3.85
N GLN A 55 -18.38 12.88 3.00
CA GLN A 55 -18.00 11.72 2.21
C GLN A 55 -17.02 10.81 2.96
N LEU A 56 -17.46 9.58 3.25
CA LEU A 56 -16.64 8.56 3.88
C LEU A 56 -15.61 7.98 2.91
N ALA A 57 -14.59 7.29 3.44
CA ALA A 57 -13.52 6.68 2.63
C ALA A 57 -14.02 5.70 1.57
N ASP A 58 -15.16 5.05 1.81
CA ASP A 58 -15.81 4.14 0.88
C ASP A 58 -16.76 4.85 -0.10
N GLY A 59 -16.84 6.18 -0.06
CA GLY A 59 -17.69 6.99 -0.93
C GLY A 59 -19.16 7.08 -0.51
N ARG A 60 -19.59 6.45 0.59
CA ARG A 60 -20.91 6.74 1.18
C ARG A 60 -20.94 8.16 1.76
N LYS A 61 -22.14 8.74 1.86
CA LYS A 61 -22.36 9.94 2.67
C LYS A 61 -22.74 9.54 4.10
N THR A 62 -22.20 10.26 5.07
CA THR A 62 -22.65 10.13 6.47
C THR A 62 -24.13 10.49 6.57
N VAL A 63 -24.84 9.76 7.42
CA VAL A 63 -26.23 10.07 7.81
C VAL A 63 -26.28 10.98 9.02
N GLN A 64 -25.14 11.25 9.65
CA GLN A 64 -25.05 12.06 10.85
C GLN A 64 -25.14 13.55 10.52
N PRO A 65 -25.72 14.37 11.41
CA PRO A 65 -25.70 15.82 11.26
C PRO A 65 -24.26 16.33 11.14
N ARG A 66 -24.02 17.20 10.15
CA ARG A 66 -22.69 17.74 9.87
C ARG A 66 -22.59 19.17 10.40
N PRO A 67 -21.39 19.61 10.82
CA PRO A 67 -21.15 21.01 11.07
C PRO A 67 -21.41 21.86 9.81
N SER A 68 -21.70 23.15 10.01
CA SER A 68 -21.66 24.13 8.92
C SER A 68 -20.24 24.27 8.36
N GLU A 69 -20.09 24.85 7.17
CA GLU A 69 -18.78 25.03 6.55
C GLU A 69 -17.83 25.90 7.39
N GLU A 70 -18.38 26.89 8.07
CA GLU A 70 -17.64 27.75 9.01
C GLU A 70 -17.17 26.95 10.23
N GLU A 71 -18.09 26.21 10.87
CA GLU A 71 -17.77 25.35 12.02
C GLU A 71 -16.71 24.30 11.69
N ALA A 72 -16.79 23.69 10.50
CA ALA A 72 -15.80 22.74 10.03
C ALA A 72 -14.43 23.40 9.79
N SER A 73 -14.41 24.69 9.39
CA SER A 73 -13.17 25.42 9.16
C SER A 73 -12.42 25.76 10.46
N TYR A 74 -13.14 25.91 11.57
CA TYR A 74 -12.54 26.09 12.90
C TYR A 74 -11.63 24.91 13.32
N PHE A 75 -11.84 23.72 12.76
CA PHE A 75 -10.99 22.56 13.01
C PHE A 75 -9.52 22.78 12.60
N LEU A 76 -9.31 23.62 11.56
CA LEU A 76 -7.99 23.99 11.05
C LEU A 76 -7.45 25.28 11.65
N MET A 77 -8.30 26.08 12.31
CA MET A 77 -7.94 27.38 12.87
C MET A 77 -7.44 27.26 14.32
N PRO A 78 -6.48 28.11 14.73
CA PRO A 78 -6.09 28.26 16.13
C PRO A 78 -7.28 28.63 17.02
N TYR A 79 -7.35 28.05 18.22
CA TYR A 79 -8.40 28.39 19.20
C TYR A 79 -8.43 29.89 19.56
N SER A 80 -7.29 30.59 19.47
CA SER A 80 -7.20 32.03 19.74
C SER A 80 -8.05 32.88 18.79
N GLU A 81 -8.35 32.38 17.59
CA GLU A 81 -9.07 33.14 16.56
C GLU A 81 -10.60 33.06 16.72
N TRP A 82 -11.13 31.93 17.20
CA TRP A 82 -12.57 31.67 17.17
C TRP A 82 -13.16 31.22 18.51
N ALA A 83 -12.38 30.60 19.40
CA ALA A 83 -12.92 29.94 20.58
C ALA A 83 -13.25 30.93 21.72
N PRO A 84 -14.19 30.58 22.61
CA PRO A 84 -14.49 31.38 23.80
C PRO A 84 -13.28 31.53 24.73
N GLU A 85 -13.23 32.62 25.51
CA GLU A 85 -12.06 33.02 26.33
C GLU A 85 -11.49 31.89 27.20
N ARG A 86 -12.36 31.07 27.82
CA ARG A 86 -11.96 29.93 28.66
C ARG A 86 -11.15 28.84 27.93
N PHE A 87 -11.20 28.80 26.60
CA PHE A 87 -10.48 27.83 25.77
C PHE A 87 -9.25 28.43 25.08
N ARG A 88 -9.09 29.77 25.07
CA ARG A 88 -7.99 30.45 24.38
C ARG A 88 -6.62 30.21 25.01
N GLY A 89 -6.56 29.80 26.28
CA GLY A 89 -5.32 29.57 27.03
C GLY A 89 -4.99 28.13 27.40
N SER A 90 -5.87 27.15 27.11
CA SER A 90 -5.72 25.78 27.66
C SER A 90 -4.84 24.85 26.83
N ILE A 91 -4.52 25.26 25.61
CA ILE A 91 -3.69 24.56 24.64
C ILE A 91 -2.97 25.70 23.91
N ARG A 92 -1.65 25.61 23.69
CA ARG A 92 -0.89 26.63 22.94
C ARG A 92 -1.66 27.00 21.66
N SER A 93 -1.58 28.26 21.21
CA SER A 93 -2.35 28.92 20.14
C SER A 93 -2.33 28.21 18.76
N GLU A 94 -2.69 26.95 18.71
CA GLU A 94 -2.57 26.02 17.59
C GLU A 94 -3.92 25.34 17.37
N SER A 95 -4.12 24.80 16.17
CA SER A 95 -5.36 24.11 15.79
C SER A 95 -5.37 22.65 16.26
N VAL A 96 -6.55 22.02 16.23
CA VAL A 96 -6.70 20.58 16.52
C VAL A 96 -5.83 19.73 15.60
N VAL A 97 -5.76 20.12 14.32
CA VAL A 97 -4.95 19.43 13.32
C VAL A 97 -3.47 19.51 13.67
N ASN A 98 -2.93 20.67 14.04
CA ASN A 98 -1.51 20.80 14.38
C ASN A 98 -1.12 19.92 15.58
N HIS A 99 -1.93 19.94 16.64
CA HIS A 99 -1.72 19.06 17.81
C HIS A 99 -1.79 17.58 17.44
N SER A 100 -2.78 17.20 16.65
CA SER A 100 -2.96 15.82 16.20
C SER A 100 -1.80 15.38 15.29
N LEU A 101 -1.27 16.27 14.44
CA LEU A 101 -0.08 16.02 13.63
C LEU A 101 1.18 15.83 14.49
N MET A 102 1.34 16.59 15.57
CA MET A 102 2.45 16.38 16.52
C MET A 102 2.38 15.03 17.24
N ILE A 103 1.16 14.56 17.53
CA ILE A 103 0.94 13.22 18.11
C ILE A 103 1.29 12.14 17.08
N LEU A 104 0.83 12.29 15.83
CA LEU A 104 1.08 11.31 14.77
C LEU A 104 2.55 11.26 14.31
N SER A 105 3.27 12.38 14.36
CA SER A 105 4.70 12.43 14.03
C SER A 105 5.60 11.83 15.12
N GLY A 106 5.02 11.44 16.27
CA GLY A 106 5.77 10.92 17.40
C GLY A 106 6.56 11.98 18.17
N LEU A 107 6.50 13.26 17.76
CA LEU A 107 7.19 14.37 18.45
C LEU A 107 6.69 14.55 19.89
N ASP A 108 5.41 14.27 20.14
CA ASP A 108 4.82 14.27 21.49
C ASP A 108 5.29 13.07 22.35
N ASN A 109 5.87 12.04 21.72
CA ASN A 109 6.30 10.80 22.37
C ASN A 109 7.82 10.58 22.31
N PHE A 110 8.63 11.65 22.14
CA PHE A 110 10.10 11.55 22.02
C PHE A 110 10.78 10.73 23.14
N LEU A 111 10.12 10.61 24.31
CA LEU A 111 10.59 9.84 25.47
C LEU A 111 10.19 8.35 25.49
N LEU A 112 9.26 7.90 24.65
CA LEU A 112 8.76 6.52 24.63
C LEU A 112 9.51 5.59 23.66
N GLY A 113 10.61 6.08 23.08
CA GLY A 113 11.43 5.35 22.12
C GLY A 113 10.84 5.44 20.71
N SER A 114 11.65 5.90 19.77
CA SER A 114 11.34 5.85 18.35
C SER A 114 11.38 4.41 17.86
N TRP A 115 10.30 3.96 17.22
CA TRP A 115 10.27 2.66 16.57
C TRP A 115 10.70 2.84 15.12
N GLU A 116 11.74 2.10 14.78
CA GLU A 116 12.29 2.06 13.44
C GLU A 116 11.54 1.00 12.62
N ILE A 117 10.95 1.44 11.51
CA ILE A 117 10.39 0.55 10.49
C ILE A 117 11.22 0.66 9.22
N ASP A 118 11.34 -0.44 8.48
CA ASP A 118 11.95 -0.37 7.16
C ASP A 118 11.07 0.48 6.22
N LYS A 119 11.72 1.28 5.36
CA LYS A 119 11.04 2.23 4.48
C LYS A 119 9.99 1.57 3.58
N GLU A 120 10.18 0.30 3.20
CA GLU A 120 9.28 -0.40 2.29
C GLU A 120 8.01 -0.87 2.96
N THR A 121 8.11 -1.42 4.17
CA THR A 121 6.95 -1.74 4.99
C THR A 121 6.20 -0.47 5.32
N HIS A 122 6.89 0.64 5.66
CA HIS A 122 6.25 1.94 5.82
C HIS A 122 5.53 2.39 4.54
N PHE A 123 6.19 2.27 3.38
CA PHE A 123 5.65 2.61 2.07
C PHE A 123 4.38 1.81 1.77
N MET A 124 4.41 0.49 1.94
CA MET A 124 3.26 -0.39 1.71
C MET A 124 2.15 -0.15 2.74
N LYS A 125 2.49 0.17 3.99
CA LYS A 125 1.55 0.53 5.05
C LYS A 125 0.79 1.81 4.70
N SER A 126 1.48 2.88 4.30
CA SER A 126 0.84 4.14 3.88
C SER A 126 -0.12 3.93 2.72
N ARG A 127 0.27 3.13 1.73
CA ARG A 127 -0.61 2.75 0.60
C ARG A 127 -1.85 2.00 1.05
N ALA A 128 -1.67 0.96 1.86
CA ALA A 128 -2.75 0.11 2.34
C ALA A 128 -3.76 0.93 3.17
N LEU A 129 -3.27 1.75 4.11
CA LEU A 129 -4.10 2.60 4.96
C LEU A 129 -4.90 3.63 4.16
N LEU A 130 -4.34 4.20 3.09
CA LEU A 130 -5.06 5.15 2.23
C LEU A 130 -5.90 4.46 1.14
N GLY A 131 -6.06 3.13 1.25
CA GLY A 131 -6.86 2.33 0.34
C GLY A 131 -6.34 2.35 -1.09
N MET A 132 -5.04 2.56 -1.29
CA MET A 132 -4.43 2.38 -2.61
C MET A 132 -4.33 0.89 -2.93
N VAL A 133 -4.39 0.55 -4.21
CA VAL A 133 -4.07 -0.80 -4.66
C VAL A 133 -2.56 -1.05 -4.42
N PRO A 134 -2.18 -2.17 -3.77
CA PRO A 134 -0.78 -2.48 -3.51
C PRO A 134 0.07 -2.46 -4.79
N ILE A 135 -0.38 -3.20 -5.81
CA ILE A 135 0.19 -3.24 -7.17
C ILE A 135 -0.96 -3.31 -8.17
N SER A 136 -0.97 -2.39 -9.15
CA SER A 136 -2.02 -2.34 -10.16
C SER A 136 -2.04 -3.59 -11.06
N ASP A 137 -3.19 -3.89 -11.67
CA ASP A 137 -3.31 -5.01 -12.62
C ASP A 137 -2.30 -4.90 -13.76
N ARG A 138 -2.09 -3.68 -14.24
CA ARG A 138 -1.10 -3.38 -15.26
C ARG A 138 0.31 -3.72 -14.79
N ARG A 139 0.70 -3.25 -13.61
CA ARG A 139 2.06 -3.47 -13.09
C ARG A 139 2.33 -4.96 -12.84
N TRP A 140 1.33 -5.67 -12.33
CA TRP A 140 1.35 -7.13 -12.16
C TRP A 140 1.62 -7.85 -13.49
N ALA A 141 0.91 -7.46 -14.55
CA ALA A 141 1.08 -8.02 -15.89
C ALA A 141 2.44 -7.67 -16.52
N GLN A 142 2.92 -6.43 -16.36
CA GLN A 142 4.25 -6.01 -16.85
C GLN A 142 5.39 -6.81 -16.22
N GLN A 143 5.24 -7.16 -14.95
CA GLN A 143 6.18 -8.02 -14.23
C GLN A 143 5.97 -9.50 -14.53
N ARG A 144 4.93 -9.90 -15.28
CA ARG A 144 4.59 -11.29 -15.60
C ARG A 144 4.42 -12.15 -14.33
N LEU A 145 3.77 -11.61 -13.31
CA LEU A 145 3.61 -12.31 -12.02
C LEU A 145 2.62 -13.48 -12.06
N ASP A 146 1.83 -13.61 -13.13
CA ASP A 146 0.99 -14.80 -13.38
C ASP A 146 1.78 -15.97 -14.02
N ASP A 147 3.01 -15.73 -14.47
CA ASP A 147 3.87 -16.75 -15.05
C ASP A 147 4.41 -17.68 -13.94
N PRO A 148 4.28 -19.01 -14.06
CA PRO A 148 4.85 -19.96 -13.11
C PRO A 148 6.34 -19.73 -12.79
N ALA A 149 7.14 -19.26 -13.75
CA ALA A 149 8.55 -18.94 -13.53
C ALA A 149 8.76 -17.79 -12.53
N ASN A 150 7.75 -16.93 -12.35
CA ASN A 150 7.75 -15.78 -11.45
C ASN A 150 6.96 -16.02 -10.16
N PHE A 151 6.45 -17.23 -9.93
CA PHE A 151 5.58 -17.55 -8.80
C PHE A 151 6.15 -17.15 -7.42
N PRO A 152 7.45 -17.42 -7.10
CA PRO A 152 8.02 -16.99 -5.81
C PRO A 152 7.98 -15.48 -5.62
N ARG A 153 8.17 -14.70 -6.69
CA ARG A 153 8.13 -13.24 -6.65
C ARG A 153 6.70 -12.73 -6.50
N ALA A 154 5.72 -13.37 -7.15
CA ALA A 154 4.31 -13.08 -6.96
C ALA A 154 3.91 -13.30 -5.49
N CYS A 155 4.32 -14.42 -4.89
CA CYS A 155 4.12 -14.70 -3.46
C CYS A 155 4.74 -13.64 -2.56
N GLN A 156 5.96 -13.17 -2.85
CA GLN A 156 6.61 -12.10 -2.08
C GLN A 156 5.81 -10.79 -2.10
N HIS A 157 5.27 -10.39 -3.25
CA HIS A 157 4.44 -9.19 -3.33
C HIS A 157 3.15 -9.32 -2.51
N ILE A 158 2.49 -10.48 -2.55
CA ILE A 158 1.28 -10.74 -1.75
C ILE A 158 1.64 -10.76 -0.26
N ALA A 159 2.71 -11.47 0.10
CA ALA A 159 3.19 -11.56 1.48
C ALA A 159 3.58 -10.19 2.05
N ASN A 160 4.17 -9.29 1.26
CA ASN A 160 4.49 -7.93 1.71
C ASN A 160 3.23 -7.17 2.20
N VAL A 161 2.08 -7.36 1.53
CA VAL A 161 0.82 -6.75 1.97
C VAL A 161 0.33 -7.40 3.28
N VAL A 162 0.39 -8.73 3.38
CA VAL A 162 0.02 -9.46 4.61
C VAL A 162 0.91 -9.06 5.79
N ASN A 163 2.20 -8.86 5.55
CA ASN A 163 3.20 -8.47 6.54
C ASN A 163 2.89 -7.09 7.14
N VAL A 164 2.40 -6.14 6.34
CA VAL A 164 1.95 -4.82 6.83
C VAL A 164 0.85 -4.98 7.88
N PHE A 165 -0.18 -5.77 7.60
CA PHE A 165 -1.26 -5.97 8.57
C PHE A 165 -0.84 -6.84 9.75
N THR A 166 0.06 -7.80 9.53
CA THR A 166 0.64 -8.58 10.63
C THR A 166 1.41 -7.67 11.58
N TYR A 167 2.24 -6.78 11.05
CA TYR A 167 2.96 -5.76 11.80
C TYR A 167 2.01 -4.85 12.60
N MET A 168 0.98 -4.31 11.96
CA MET A 168 -0.01 -3.45 12.64
C MET A 168 -0.81 -4.17 13.73
N ASN A 169 -0.86 -5.51 13.71
CA ASN A 169 -1.57 -6.29 14.72
C ASN A 169 -0.66 -6.82 15.85
N GLN A 170 0.65 -6.51 15.83
CA GLN A 170 1.56 -6.81 16.92
C GLN A 170 1.26 -5.90 18.13
N GLU A 171 1.42 -6.43 19.35
CA GLU A 171 1.06 -5.67 20.56
C GLU A 171 1.81 -4.34 20.74
N PRO A 172 3.11 -4.21 20.41
CA PRO A 172 3.78 -2.92 20.54
C PRO A 172 3.15 -1.84 19.66
N PHE A 173 2.87 -2.16 18.39
CA PHE A 173 2.20 -1.23 17.49
C PHE A 173 0.78 -0.92 17.97
N LYS A 174 -0.02 -1.93 18.34
CA LYS A 174 -1.40 -1.73 18.82
C LYS A 174 -1.46 -0.84 20.06
N SER A 175 -0.54 -1.03 21.01
CA SER A 175 -0.44 -0.20 22.22
C SER A 175 -0.16 1.26 21.89
N MET A 176 0.76 1.50 20.95
CA MET A 176 1.12 2.84 20.48
C MET A 176 -0.04 3.48 19.71
N ALA A 177 -0.67 2.73 18.79
CA ALA A 177 -1.84 3.14 18.03
C ALA A 177 -2.99 3.55 18.96
N ARG A 178 -3.28 2.73 19.96
CA ARG A 178 -4.29 3.01 21.00
C ARG A 178 -3.99 4.29 21.76
N THR A 179 -2.76 4.46 22.22
CA THR A 179 -2.35 5.63 23.01
C THR A 179 -2.53 6.91 22.21
N SER A 180 -1.98 6.97 20.99
CA SER A 180 -2.07 8.17 20.16
C SER A 180 -3.47 8.44 19.64
N TYR A 181 -4.21 7.39 19.25
CA TYR A 181 -5.62 7.54 18.87
C TYR A 181 -6.42 8.16 20.01
N ASN A 182 -6.24 7.67 21.25
CA ASN A 182 -6.95 8.19 22.42
C ASN A 182 -6.58 9.64 22.74
N LYS A 183 -5.32 10.06 22.51
CA LYS A 183 -4.89 11.47 22.61
C LYS A 183 -5.60 12.34 21.56
N ILE A 184 -5.62 11.91 20.30
CA ILE A 184 -6.33 12.62 19.21
C ILE A 184 -7.82 12.73 19.53
N TRP A 185 -8.42 11.65 20.00
CA TRP A 185 -9.82 11.61 20.43
C TRP A 185 -10.10 12.65 21.52
N ASP A 186 -9.21 12.80 22.52
CA ASP A 186 -9.36 13.81 23.57
C ASP A 186 -9.26 15.24 23.01
N HIS A 187 -8.39 15.49 22.02
CA HIS A 187 -8.31 16.79 21.34
C HIS A 187 -9.56 17.11 20.52
N ILE A 188 -10.12 16.14 19.80
CA ILE A 188 -11.37 16.34 19.05
C ILE A 188 -12.54 16.57 20.01
N LYS A 189 -12.55 15.89 21.17
CA LYS A 189 -13.57 16.13 22.20
C LYS A 189 -13.45 17.53 22.80
N HIS A 190 -12.23 18.00 23.03
CA HIS A 190 -11.99 19.37 23.48
C HIS A 190 -12.49 20.39 22.44
N PHE A 191 -12.24 20.14 21.16
CA PHE A 191 -12.78 20.93 20.05
C PHE A 191 -14.31 20.99 20.06
N GLU A 192 -14.99 19.84 20.13
CA GLU A 192 -16.46 19.81 20.20
C GLU A 192 -16.99 20.61 21.41
N THR A 193 -16.32 20.48 22.56
CA THR A 193 -16.70 21.21 23.78
C THR A 193 -16.55 22.73 23.61
N ALA A 194 -15.46 23.17 22.96
CA ALA A 194 -15.23 24.59 22.67
C ALA A 194 -16.21 25.13 21.63
N LEU A 195 -16.51 24.35 20.59
CA LEU A 195 -17.48 24.69 19.55
C LEU A 195 -18.88 24.85 20.14
N ASN A 196 -19.33 23.89 20.94
CA ASN A 196 -20.65 23.95 21.57
C ASN A 196 -20.76 25.06 22.62
N ALA A 197 -19.67 25.48 23.23
CA ALA A 197 -19.64 26.64 24.10
C ALA A 197 -19.87 27.96 23.33
N LYS A 198 -19.30 28.09 22.13
CA LYS A 198 -19.54 29.21 21.23
C LYS A 198 -20.99 29.20 20.73
N GLN A 199 -21.47 28.05 20.25
CA GLN A 199 -22.85 27.86 19.81
C GLN A 199 -23.85 28.24 20.89
N ALA A 200 -23.61 27.81 22.14
CA ALA A 200 -24.47 28.16 23.27
C ALA A 200 -24.49 29.67 23.56
N ALA A 201 -23.35 30.37 23.43
CA ALA A 201 -23.30 31.83 23.56
C ALA A 201 -24.05 32.54 22.42
N GLU A 202 -24.08 31.93 21.24
CA GLU A 202 -24.77 32.44 20.03
C GLU A 202 -26.21 31.91 19.88
N HIS A 203 -26.72 31.16 20.86
CA HIS A 203 -28.05 30.51 20.85
C HIS A 203 -28.28 29.59 19.65
N GLN A 204 -27.23 28.97 19.15
CA GLN A 204 -27.24 28.02 18.04
C GLN A 204 -27.23 26.57 18.54
N PRO A 205 -27.69 25.58 17.74
CA PRO A 205 -27.81 24.19 18.16
C PRO A 205 -26.45 23.51 18.38
N HIS A 206 -26.42 22.53 19.29
CA HIS A 206 -25.20 21.75 19.53
C HIS A 206 -24.80 20.92 18.31
N VAL A 207 -23.50 20.90 18.05
CA VAL A 207 -22.84 20.12 17.01
C VAL A 207 -22.16 18.91 17.65
N ARG A 208 -22.26 17.74 16.99
CA ARG A 208 -21.63 16.49 17.44
C ARG A 208 -20.56 16.05 16.44
N ILE A 209 -19.31 16.21 16.82
CA ILE A 209 -18.11 15.89 16.02
C ILE A 209 -17.54 14.51 16.42
N MET A 210 -17.66 14.09 17.67
CA MET A 210 -17.13 12.80 18.14
C MET A 210 -17.75 11.59 17.42
N PRO A 211 -19.09 11.51 17.24
CA PRO A 211 -19.68 10.46 16.41
C PRO A 211 -19.19 10.43 14.95
N LEU A 212 -18.91 11.60 14.37
CA LEU A 212 -18.39 11.75 13.01
C LEU A 212 -16.96 11.20 12.92
N TRP A 213 -16.12 11.46 13.93
CA TRP A 213 -14.77 10.89 14.02
C TRP A 213 -14.79 9.36 14.12
N ASP A 214 -15.65 8.82 14.99
CA ASP A 214 -15.77 7.38 15.18
C ASP A 214 -16.25 6.68 13.90
N GLU A 215 -17.28 7.23 13.23
CA GLU A 215 -17.78 6.70 11.95
C GLU A 215 -16.70 6.78 10.86
N TYR A 216 -16.00 7.91 10.77
CA TYR A 216 -14.97 8.14 9.78
C TYR A 216 -13.82 7.13 9.92
N ILE A 217 -13.24 7.01 11.13
CA ILE A 217 -12.11 6.13 11.37
C ILE A 217 -12.48 4.66 11.20
N LYS A 218 -13.64 4.25 11.71
CA LYS A 218 -14.12 2.89 11.51
C LYS A 218 -14.23 2.57 10.02
N THR A 219 -14.90 3.45 9.26
CA THR A 219 -15.09 3.25 7.83
C THR A 219 -13.77 3.28 7.07
N HIS A 220 -12.83 4.14 7.46
CA HIS A 220 -11.50 4.23 6.86
C HIS A 220 -10.71 2.94 7.04
N PHE A 221 -10.65 2.39 8.26
CA PHE A 221 -9.94 1.14 8.54
C PHE A 221 -10.59 -0.07 7.90
N ASP A 222 -11.92 -0.17 7.95
CA ASP A 222 -12.67 -1.25 7.30
C ASP A 222 -12.41 -1.22 5.78
N PHE A 223 -12.45 -0.03 5.17
CA PHE A 223 -12.20 0.15 3.75
C PHE A 223 -10.77 -0.25 3.35
N ALA A 224 -9.76 0.22 4.09
CA ALA A 224 -8.36 -0.12 3.87
C ALA A 224 -8.12 -1.64 3.94
N ALA A 225 -8.60 -2.28 5.01
CA ALA A 225 -8.44 -3.71 5.23
C ALA A 225 -9.21 -4.55 4.19
N ALA A 226 -10.47 -4.21 3.90
CA ALA A 226 -11.29 -4.92 2.93
C ALA A 226 -10.69 -4.86 1.52
N ARG A 227 -10.16 -3.69 1.13
CA ARG A 227 -9.54 -3.52 -0.17
C ARG A 227 -8.24 -4.31 -0.32
N SER A 228 -7.34 -4.23 0.65
CA SER A 228 -6.10 -5.01 0.60
C SER A 228 -6.39 -6.52 0.59
N HIS A 229 -7.35 -6.98 1.40
CA HIS A 229 -7.77 -8.38 1.43
C HIS A 229 -8.37 -8.83 0.10
N ALA A 230 -9.27 -8.04 -0.50
CA ALA A 230 -9.85 -8.35 -1.80
C ALA A 230 -8.81 -8.39 -2.94
N TRP A 231 -7.81 -7.48 -2.89
CA TRP A 231 -6.68 -7.53 -3.83
C TRP A 231 -5.87 -8.82 -3.66
N ILE A 232 -5.56 -9.22 -2.42
CA ILE A 232 -4.87 -10.49 -2.13
C ILE A 232 -5.68 -11.66 -2.69
N LEU A 233 -6.98 -11.73 -2.37
CA LEU A 233 -7.86 -12.82 -2.79
C LEU A 233 -7.87 -12.95 -4.32
N LYS A 234 -8.06 -11.84 -5.05
CA LYS A 234 -8.04 -11.83 -6.52
C LYS A 234 -6.73 -12.40 -7.08
N ARG A 235 -5.57 -12.08 -6.49
CA ARG A 235 -4.27 -12.59 -6.94
C ARG A 235 -4.08 -14.06 -6.60
N VAL A 236 -4.40 -14.43 -5.37
CA VAL A 236 -4.29 -15.80 -4.89
C VAL A 236 -5.17 -16.74 -5.71
N GLU A 237 -6.43 -16.40 -5.93
CA GLU A 237 -7.35 -17.20 -6.75
C GLU A 237 -6.79 -17.41 -8.16
N LYS A 238 -6.23 -16.34 -8.76
CA LYS A 238 -5.64 -16.45 -10.10
C LYS A 238 -4.41 -17.38 -10.14
N LEU A 239 -3.54 -17.30 -9.14
CA LEU A 239 -2.38 -18.18 -9.03
C LEU A 239 -2.80 -19.63 -8.74
N GLN A 240 -3.82 -19.83 -7.91
CA GLN A 240 -4.39 -21.14 -7.62
C GLN A 240 -4.98 -21.80 -8.87
N GLU A 241 -5.69 -21.04 -9.72
CA GLU A 241 -6.15 -21.53 -11.03
C GLU A 241 -4.99 -22.06 -11.88
N VAL A 242 -3.89 -21.30 -11.95
CA VAL A 242 -2.69 -21.68 -12.72
C VAL A 242 -2.04 -22.93 -12.14
N ILE A 243 -1.91 -23.03 -10.82
CA ILE A 243 -1.34 -24.19 -10.11
C ILE A 243 -2.19 -25.45 -10.34
N VAL A 244 -3.52 -25.34 -10.19
CA VAL A 244 -4.45 -26.46 -10.42
C VAL A 244 -4.40 -26.92 -11.87
N ALA A 245 -4.36 -25.99 -12.82
CA ALA A 245 -4.21 -26.31 -14.25
C ALA A 245 -2.88 -27.01 -14.55
N ARG A 246 -1.77 -26.58 -13.93
CA ARG A 246 -0.47 -27.25 -14.03
C ARG A 246 -0.52 -28.66 -13.47
N MET A 247 -1.18 -28.88 -12.33
CA MET A 247 -1.34 -30.21 -11.75
C MET A 247 -2.11 -31.14 -12.71
N GLY A 248 -3.18 -30.64 -13.34
CA GLY A 248 -3.94 -31.42 -14.33
C GLY A 248 -3.15 -31.78 -15.61
N ALA A 249 -2.14 -30.97 -15.96
CA ALA A 249 -1.30 -31.17 -17.14
C ALA A 249 0.01 -31.93 -16.87
N ALA A 250 0.35 -32.19 -15.60
CA ALA A 250 1.60 -32.85 -15.22
C ALA A 250 1.63 -34.31 -15.73
N THR A 251 2.77 -34.73 -16.27
CA THR A 251 2.97 -36.11 -16.71
C THR A 251 3.24 -37.03 -15.51
N HIS A 252 2.79 -38.28 -15.61
CA HIS A 252 2.92 -39.28 -14.57
C HIS A 252 3.64 -40.51 -15.13
N ASP A 253 4.97 -40.53 -15.01
CA ASP A 253 5.83 -41.61 -15.51
C ASP A 253 6.33 -42.55 -14.40
N LEU A 254 6.05 -42.22 -13.13
CA LEU A 254 6.44 -43.02 -11.97
C LEU A 254 5.24 -43.87 -11.52
N GLY A 255 5.45 -45.06 -10.93
CA GLY A 255 4.37 -45.97 -10.54
C GLY A 255 3.32 -45.34 -9.59
N PRO A 256 2.23 -46.06 -9.26
CA PRO A 256 1.03 -45.55 -8.57
C PRO A 256 1.22 -45.03 -7.13
N THR A 257 2.46 -44.96 -6.63
CA THR A 257 2.81 -44.53 -5.27
C THR A 257 3.92 -43.47 -5.23
N SER A 258 4.40 -43.01 -6.39
CA SER A 258 5.55 -42.12 -6.49
C SER A 258 5.16 -40.81 -7.14
N TYR A 259 5.57 -39.69 -6.54
CA TYR A 259 5.38 -38.35 -7.09
C TYR A 259 6.57 -37.97 -7.97
N SER A 260 6.30 -37.30 -9.11
CA SER A 260 7.36 -36.66 -9.89
C SER A 260 7.87 -35.39 -9.20
N ASP A 261 9.08 -34.95 -9.54
CA ASP A 261 9.64 -33.69 -9.03
C ASP A 261 8.74 -32.49 -9.39
N GLU A 262 8.09 -32.53 -10.55
CA GLU A 262 7.11 -31.53 -10.98
C GLU A 262 5.87 -31.53 -10.08
N GLN A 263 5.31 -32.70 -9.76
CA GLN A 263 4.16 -32.81 -8.86
C GLN A 263 4.48 -32.31 -7.44
N ILE A 264 5.68 -32.59 -6.95
CA ILE A 264 6.16 -32.09 -5.66
C ILE A 264 6.27 -30.56 -5.70
N ALA A 265 6.88 -30.00 -6.74
CA ALA A 265 7.01 -28.55 -6.90
C ALA A 265 5.64 -27.84 -6.98
N ILE A 266 4.67 -28.40 -7.71
CA ILE A 266 3.31 -27.84 -7.79
C ILE A 266 2.60 -27.95 -6.42
N GLY A 267 2.83 -29.03 -5.67
CA GLY A 267 2.34 -29.20 -4.31
C GLY A 267 2.91 -28.15 -3.35
N ASP A 268 4.22 -27.88 -3.44
CA ASP A 268 4.89 -26.82 -2.67
C ASP A 268 4.33 -25.44 -3.02
N ASP A 269 4.15 -25.13 -4.32
CA ASP A 269 3.54 -23.87 -4.78
C ASP A 269 2.12 -23.69 -4.19
N MET A 270 1.31 -24.77 -4.21
CA MET A 270 -0.04 -24.76 -3.64
C MET A 270 -0.03 -24.52 -2.13
N GLN A 271 0.92 -25.11 -1.41
CA GLN A 271 1.08 -24.96 0.03
C GLN A 271 1.50 -23.52 0.39
N ASP A 272 2.46 -22.95 -0.33
CA ASP A 272 2.96 -21.59 -0.09
C ASP A 272 1.85 -20.54 -0.29
N ILE A 273 1.10 -20.60 -1.40
CA ILE A 273 0.02 -19.64 -1.66
C ILE A 273 -1.15 -19.83 -0.70
N SER A 274 -1.44 -21.07 -0.31
CA SER A 274 -2.43 -21.42 0.70
C SER A 274 -2.09 -20.82 2.05
N GLU A 275 -0.83 -20.91 2.48
CA GLU A 275 -0.39 -20.32 3.75
C GLU A 275 -0.53 -18.80 3.75
N ILE A 276 -0.13 -18.13 2.65
CA ILE A 276 -0.29 -16.69 2.49
C ILE A 276 -1.76 -16.28 2.62
N LEU A 277 -2.67 -17.03 1.98
CA LEU A 277 -4.11 -16.78 2.05
C LEU A 277 -4.66 -16.91 3.47
N VAL A 278 -4.24 -17.95 4.18
CA VAL A 278 -4.61 -18.18 5.58
C VAL A 278 -4.15 -17.03 6.46
N GLN A 279 -2.92 -16.57 6.27
CA GLN A 279 -2.41 -15.42 7.00
C GLN A 279 -3.16 -14.15 6.64
N ALA A 280 -3.51 -13.93 5.36
CA ALA A 280 -4.29 -12.77 4.93
C ALA A 280 -5.69 -12.75 5.55
N ASP A 281 -6.39 -13.88 5.57
CA ASP A 281 -7.75 -14.00 6.14
C ASP A 281 -7.80 -13.60 7.61
N VAL A 282 -6.73 -13.89 8.35
CA VAL A 282 -6.63 -13.60 9.78
C VAL A 282 -5.94 -12.25 10.04
N ALA A 283 -4.95 -11.84 9.25
CA ALA A 283 -4.16 -10.65 9.53
C ALA A 283 -4.75 -9.38 8.93
N CYS A 284 -5.39 -9.41 7.75
CA CYS A 284 -5.88 -8.21 7.05
C CYS A 284 -7.11 -7.60 7.74
N ARG A 285 -6.86 -6.92 8.85
CA ARG A 285 -7.76 -6.14 9.70
C ARG A 285 -6.93 -5.17 10.52
N ILE A 286 -7.57 -4.10 10.99
CA ILE A 286 -6.94 -3.12 11.87
C ILE A 286 -7.68 -3.20 13.20
N SER A 287 -6.98 -3.60 14.26
CA SER A 287 -7.58 -3.68 15.59
C SER A 287 -7.84 -2.28 16.14
N THR A 288 -9.06 -2.02 16.57
CA THR A 288 -9.47 -0.82 17.33
C THR A 288 -9.62 -1.13 18.83
N ASP A 289 -9.08 -2.26 19.30
CA ASP A 289 -9.19 -2.68 20.69
C ASP A 289 -8.58 -1.65 21.66
N GLY A 290 -9.40 -1.17 22.59
CA GLY A 290 -9.06 -0.13 23.58
C GLY A 290 -9.05 1.30 23.04
N PHE A 291 -9.52 1.54 21.82
CA PHE A 291 -9.74 2.88 21.28
C PHE A 291 -10.97 3.48 21.97
N LYS A 292 -10.88 4.74 22.39
CA LYS A 292 -12.03 5.50 22.91
C LYS A 292 -13.07 5.64 21.80
N SER A 293 -14.34 5.43 22.13
CA SER A 293 -15.44 5.68 21.20
C SER A 293 -16.67 6.09 22.01
N GLU A 294 -17.55 6.90 21.42
CA GLU A 294 -18.87 7.17 22.01
C GLU A 294 -19.78 5.94 21.97
N TRP A 295 -19.54 5.03 21.02
CA TRP A 295 -20.38 3.86 20.78
C TRP A 295 -19.95 2.62 21.56
N ILE A 296 -18.70 2.59 22.03
CA ILE A 296 -18.12 1.46 22.75
C ILE A 296 -17.70 1.94 24.14
N PRO A 297 -18.36 1.47 25.22
CA PRO A 297 -17.91 1.77 26.58
C PRO A 297 -16.44 1.37 26.73
N LEU A 298 -15.60 2.23 27.33
CA LEU A 298 -14.16 1.95 27.60
C LEU A 298 -13.93 0.63 28.35
N ASN A 299 -14.96 0.15 29.06
CA ASN A 299 -14.95 -1.08 29.84
C ASN A 299 -15.68 -2.25 29.15
N SER A 300 -15.92 -2.18 27.83
CA SER A 300 -16.32 -3.38 27.10
C SER A 300 -15.28 -4.45 27.37
N PRO A 301 -15.65 -5.57 28.00
CA PRO A 301 -14.67 -6.56 28.40
C PRO A 301 -13.94 -7.01 27.15
N SER A 302 -12.66 -6.64 27.04
CA SER A 302 -11.74 -7.40 26.20
C SER A 302 -11.81 -8.80 26.78
N LEU A 303 -12.54 -9.70 26.10
CA LEU A 303 -12.78 -11.06 26.56
C LEU A 303 -11.42 -11.61 27.02
N PRO A 304 -11.22 -11.90 28.32
CA PRO A 304 -9.94 -12.35 28.80
C PRO A 304 -9.62 -13.69 28.14
N ARG A 305 -8.56 -13.69 27.33
CA ARG A 305 -7.96 -14.88 26.75
C ARG A 305 -7.25 -15.68 27.84
N SER A 306 -7.39 -17.00 27.80
CA SER A 306 -6.28 -17.94 28.12
C SER A 306 -6.64 -19.42 28.00
N ASN A 307 -7.86 -19.82 27.61
CA ASN A 307 -8.26 -21.23 27.59
C ASN A 307 -8.97 -21.70 26.30
N TRP A 308 -8.52 -21.26 25.11
CA TRP A 308 -8.93 -21.84 23.82
C TRP A 308 -8.45 -23.28 23.59
N THR A 309 -7.95 -23.95 24.63
CA THR A 309 -7.61 -25.36 24.69
C THR A 309 -8.89 -26.20 24.62
N GLY A 310 -9.44 -26.38 23.42
CA GLY A 310 -10.65 -27.20 23.22
C GLY A 310 -11.35 -27.02 21.88
N TYR A 311 -11.08 -25.94 21.15
CA TYR A 311 -11.66 -25.77 19.82
C TYR A 311 -11.07 -26.78 18.83
N ASN A 312 -11.91 -27.72 18.37
CA ASN A 312 -11.52 -28.81 17.47
C ASN A 312 -11.93 -28.56 16.00
N GLY A 313 -12.48 -27.37 15.69
CA GLY A 313 -12.91 -27.01 14.34
C GLY A 313 -14.34 -27.41 13.97
N GLN A 314 -15.09 -28.10 14.83
CA GLN A 314 -16.43 -28.59 14.50
C GLN A 314 -17.48 -27.47 14.40
N THR A 315 -17.44 -26.52 15.33
CA THR A 315 -18.34 -25.37 15.36
C THR A 315 -17.95 -24.34 14.30
N ALA A 316 -18.92 -23.66 13.70
CA ALA A 316 -18.65 -22.60 12.73
C ALA A 316 -18.07 -21.35 13.41
N LEU A 317 -17.12 -20.67 12.74
CA LEU A 317 -16.44 -19.49 13.30
C LEU A 317 -17.38 -18.32 13.55
N SER A 318 -18.41 -18.15 12.71
CA SER A 318 -19.43 -17.11 12.84
C SER A 318 -20.25 -17.18 14.13
N THR A 319 -20.27 -18.37 14.75
CA THR A 319 -20.99 -18.62 16.01
C THR A 319 -20.06 -18.75 17.22
N ALA A 320 -18.75 -18.74 16.99
CA ALA A 320 -17.73 -18.82 18.04
C ALA A 320 -17.35 -17.41 18.53
N ALA A 321 -17.14 -17.24 19.82
CA ALA A 321 -16.59 -16.00 20.38
C ALA A 321 -15.11 -15.87 19.99
N LEU A 322 -14.75 -15.31 18.85
CA LEU A 322 -13.36 -15.37 18.35
C LEU A 322 -12.35 -14.64 19.26
N PRO A 323 -11.11 -15.16 19.41
CA PRO A 323 -10.07 -14.45 20.13
C PRO A 323 -9.65 -13.16 19.38
N ASN A 324 -9.40 -12.06 20.09
CA ASN A 324 -8.82 -10.85 19.47
C ASN A 324 -7.30 -11.00 19.16
N ASP A 325 -6.73 -12.13 19.59
CA ASP A 325 -5.48 -12.80 19.21
C ASP A 325 -5.20 -12.91 17.75
N LEU A 326 -4.17 -12.25 17.21
CA LEU A 326 -3.69 -12.74 15.93
C LEU A 326 -3.25 -14.22 16.00
N GLU A 327 -2.43 -14.60 16.97
CA GLU A 327 -1.89 -15.97 17.07
C GLU A 327 -2.93 -17.01 17.48
N SER A 328 -3.76 -16.73 18.48
CA SER A 328 -4.88 -17.62 18.84
C SER A 328 -5.91 -17.72 17.72
N LEU A 329 -6.21 -16.63 17.00
CA LEU A 329 -7.16 -16.70 15.89
C LEU A 329 -6.58 -17.44 14.69
N LYS A 330 -5.29 -17.31 14.38
CA LYS A 330 -4.60 -18.16 13.39
C LYS A 330 -4.77 -19.64 13.74
N THR A 331 -4.60 -19.98 15.03
CA THR A 331 -4.75 -21.36 15.53
C THR A 331 -6.18 -21.87 15.37
N VAL A 332 -7.17 -21.11 15.83
CA VAL A 332 -8.62 -21.45 15.72
C VAL A 332 -9.02 -21.59 14.25
N TYR A 333 -8.62 -20.65 13.40
CA TYR A 333 -8.88 -20.68 11.96
C TYR A 333 -8.25 -21.92 11.31
N GLY A 334 -7.00 -22.24 11.66
CA GLY A 334 -6.30 -23.44 11.21
C GLY A 334 -7.00 -24.75 11.59
N PHE A 335 -7.60 -24.83 12.79
CA PHE A 335 -8.43 -25.98 13.16
C PHE A 335 -9.70 -26.08 12.30
N ARG A 336 -10.39 -24.96 12.05
CA ARG A 336 -11.61 -24.95 11.23
C ARG A 336 -11.34 -25.42 9.81
N MET A 337 -10.29 -24.90 9.17
CA MET A 337 -9.94 -25.29 7.80
C MET A 337 -9.59 -26.78 7.69
N ARG A 338 -8.80 -27.31 8.64
CA ARG A 338 -8.47 -28.74 8.64
C ARG A 338 -9.71 -29.61 8.83
N TRP A 339 -10.65 -29.18 9.66
CA TRP A 339 -11.92 -29.87 9.84
C TRP A 339 -12.74 -29.88 8.54
N LEU A 340 -12.98 -28.71 7.93
CA LEU A 340 -13.73 -28.59 6.68
C LEU A 340 -13.09 -29.37 5.54
N ASN A 341 -11.76 -29.33 5.41
CA ASN A 341 -11.04 -30.12 4.41
C ASN A 341 -11.27 -31.63 4.61
N ARG A 342 -11.20 -32.12 5.85
CA ARG A 342 -11.49 -33.54 6.16
C ARG A 342 -12.92 -33.92 5.83
N VAL A 343 -13.90 -33.07 6.16
CA VAL A 343 -15.31 -33.30 5.84
C VAL A 343 -15.50 -33.44 4.33
N LYS A 344 -14.98 -32.49 3.55
CA LYS A 344 -15.06 -32.52 2.08
C LYS A 344 -14.37 -33.73 1.47
N MET A 345 -13.23 -34.17 2.02
CA MET A 345 -12.56 -35.39 1.57
C MET A 345 -13.35 -36.66 1.94
N MET A 346 -13.98 -36.71 3.12
CA MET A 346 -14.80 -37.85 3.56
C MET A 346 -16.08 -38.00 2.73
N GLU A 347 -16.80 -36.91 2.47
CA GLU A 347 -18.01 -36.90 1.64
C GLU A 347 -17.75 -37.56 0.28
N GLN A 348 -16.56 -37.35 -0.29
CA GLN A 348 -16.16 -37.98 -1.54
C GLN A 348 -15.89 -39.47 -1.44
N THR A 349 -15.22 -39.93 -0.38
CA THR A 349 -15.03 -41.37 -0.16
C THR A 349 -16.35 -42.13 0.02
N MET A 350 -17.44 -41.40 0.34
CA MET A 350 -18.78 -41.94 0.49
C MET A 350 -19.63 -41.87 -0.80
N LEU A 351 -19.19 -41.16 -1.84
CA LEU A 351 -19.91 -41.10 -3.12
C LEU A 351 -19.68 -42.38 -3.95
N PRO A 352 -20.72 -42.95 -4.59
CA PRO A 352 -20.57 -44.12 -5.45
C PRO A 352 -19.80 -43.76 -6.72
N GLY A 353 -18.61 -44.33 -6.90
CA GLY A 353 -17.75 -44.13 -8.07
C GLY A 353 -16.56 -45.10 -8.09
N PRO A 354 -15.83 -45.23 -9.21
CA PRO A 354 -14.62 -46.04 -9.26
C PRO A 354 -13.62 -45.52 -8.22
N TRP A 355 -13.15 -46.42 -7.36
CA TRP A 355 -12.10 -46.14 -6.38
C TRP A 355 -10.91 -45.49 -7.10
N ARG A 356 -10.64 -44.21 -6.81
CA ARG A 356 -9.43 -43.48 -7.22
C ARG A 356 -8.25 -44.02 -6.41
N GLY A 357 -7.77 -45.19 -6.83
CA GLY A 357 -6.85 -46.04 -6.08
C GLY A 357 -5.38 -45.60 -6.04
N GLY A 358 -5.04 -44.39 -6.52
CA GLY A 358 -3.65 -43.90 -6.50
C GLY A 358 -3.58 -42.44 -6.02
N THR A 359 -3.09 -42.22 -4.80
CA THR A 359 -2.87 -40.87 -4.25
C THR A 359 -1.81 -40.04 -4.99
N SER A 360 -1.15 -40.62 -6.00
CA SER A 360 -0.13 -39.97 -6.83
C SER A 360 -0.60 -39.56 -8.23
N ALA A 361 -1.80 -39.96 -8.67
CA ALA A 361 -2.28 -39.57 -9.99
C ALA A 361 -2.53 -38.04 -10.04
N PRO A 362 -2.07 -37.32 -11.09
CA PRO A 362 -2.25 -35.87 -11.17
C PRO A 362 -3.72 -35.43 -11.09
N SER A 363 -4.64 -36.21 -11.67
CA SER A 363 -6.09 -35.96 -11.58
C SER A 363 -6.63 -36.03 -10.15
N ASP A 364 -6.07 -36.91 -9.30
CA ASP A 364 -6.51 -37.09 -7.94
C ASP A 364 -5.91 -36.02 -7.02
N MET A 365 -4.66 -35.60 -7.29
CA MET A 365 -4.04 -34.45 -6.63
C MET A 365 -4.76 -33.14 -6.98
N MET A 366 -5.06 -32.91 -8.25
CA MET A 366 -5.83 -31.74 -8.71
C MET A 366 -7.19 -31.64 -8.01
N PHE A 367 -7.88 -32.77 -7.88
CA PHE A 367 -9.16 -32.85 -7.20
C PHE A 367 -9.05 -32.57 -5.69
N SER A 368 -8.03 -33.15 -5.03
CA SER A 368 -7.73 -32.84 -3.62
C SER A 368 -7.46 -31.34 -3.41
N MET A 369 -6.71 -30.71 -4.33
CA MET A 369 -6.48 -29.27 -4.30
C MET A 369 -7.80 -28.48 -4.42
N GLN A 370 -8.69 -28.87 -5.32
CA GLN A 370 -10.01 -28.23 -5.46
C GLN A 370 -10.82 -28.31 -4.16
N GLN A 371 -10.86 -29.47 -3.49
CA GLN A 371 -11.55 -29.60 -2.20
C GLN A 371 -10.94 -28.72 -1.11
N GLN A 372 -9.61 -28.63 -1.07
CA GLN A 372 -8.92 -27.75 -0.15
C GLN A 372 -9.31 -26.28 -0.40
N LEU A 373 -9.37 -25.85 -1.67
CA LEU A 373 -9.77 -24.48 -2.04
C LEU A 373 -11.20 -24.16 -1.58
N GLU A 374 -12.13 -25.09 -1.78
CA GLU A 374 -13.50 -24.92 -1.29
C GLU A 374 -13.56 -24.85 0.24
N ALA A 375 -12.85 -25.74 0.94
CA ALA A 375 -12.81 -25.71 2.41
C ALA A 375 -12.29 -24.37 2.94
N TYR A 376 -11.31 -23.79 2.25
CA TYR A 376 -10.73 -22.50 2.61
C TYR A 376 -11.69 -21.35 2.33
N ARG A 377 -12.45 -21.42 1.23
CA ARG A 377 -13.52 -20.47 0.93
C ARG A 377 -14.59 -20.52 2.01
N ASP A 378 -15.07 -21.71 2.38
CA ASP A 378 -16.09 -21.90 3.42
C ASP A 378 -15.61 -21.36 4.78
N ALA A 379 -14.37 -21.68 5.19
CA ALA A 379 -13.79 -21.15 6.42
C ALA A 379 -13.69 -19.62 6.42
N ARG A 380 -13.26 -19.02 5.31
CA ARG A 380 -13.19 -17.56 5.15
C ARG A 380 -14.55 -16.90 5.28
N MET A 381 -15.56 -17.49 4.64
CA MET A 381 -16.94 -17.01 4.71
C MET A 381 -17.46 -16.99 6.14
N GLU A 382 -17.15 -18.01 6.94
CA GLU A 382 -17.49 -18.01 8.37
C GLU A 382 -16.72 -16.97 9.19
N LEU A 383 -15.46 -16.70 8.85
CA LEU A 383 -14.62 -15.75 9.59
C LEU A 383 -14.92 -14.29 9.25
N ARG A 384 -15.12 -13.98 7.96
CA ARG A 384 -15.16 -12.60 7.44
C ARG A 384 -16.53 -12.21 6.88
N GLY A 385 -17.41 -13.17 6.64
CA GLY A 385 -18.68 -12.95 5.94
C GLY A 385 -18.48 -12.73 4.44
N GLU A 386 -19.55 -12.28 3.78
CA GLU A 386 -19.56 -11.94 2.37
C GLU A 386 -18.57 -10.79 2.07
N PRO A 387 -17.72 -10.92 1.04
CA PRO A 387 -16.86 -9.83 0.61
C PRO A 387 -17.69 -8.59 0.25
N ALA A 388 -17.40 -7.47 0.92
CA ALA A 388 -18.02 -6.20 0.58
C ALA A 388 -17.64 -5.81 -0.87
N PRO A 389 -18.58 -5.26 -1.67
CA PRO A 389 -18.28 -4.84 -3.02
C PRO A 389 -17.23 -3.74 -3.01
N LEU A 390 -16.18 -3.90 -3.83
CA LEU A 390 -15.12 -2.90 -3.96
C LEU A 390 -15.67 -1.63 -4.59
N ARG A 391 -15.65 -0.56 -3.80
CA ARG A 391 -16.06 0.78 -4.25
C ARG A 391 -14.92 1.51 -4.97
N MET A 392 -15.19 2.71 -5.47
CA MET A 392 -14.19 3.56 -6.14
C MET A 392 -12.96 3.77 -5.26
N GLU A 393 -11.78 3.95 -5.87
CA GLU A 393 -10.60 4.27 -5.10
C GLU A 393 -10.66 5.65 -4.47
N HIS A 394 -10.06 5.80 -3.29
CA HIS A 394 -10.14 7.05 -2.53
C HIS A 394 -9.63 8.23 -3.35
N TRP A 395 -8.53 8.04 -4.09
CA TRP A 395 -7.98 9.05 -4.98
C TRP A 395 -8.91 9.38 -6.16
N VAL A 396 -9.57 8.36 -6.75
CA VAL A 396 -10.56 8.55 -7.83
C VAL A 396 -11.77 9.30 -7.31
N ALA A 397 -12.29 8.91 -6.14
CA ALA A 397 -13.43 9.55 -5.49
C ALA A 397 -13.11 11.03 -5.16
N LYS A 398 -11.90 11.31 -4.67
CA LYS A 398 -11.43 12.67 -4.37
C LYS A 398 -11.35 13.55 -5.61
N ILE A 399 -10.76 13.06 -6.71
CA ILE A 399 -10.73 13.78 -7.99
C ILE A 399 -12.14 14.02 -8.49
N LYS A 400 -13.00 13.00 -8.42
CA LYS A 400 -14.39 13.11 -8.84
C LYS A 400 -15.15 14.17 -8.06
N ALA A 401 -15.04 14.19 -6.73
CA ALA A 401 -15.69 15.19 -5.89
C ALA A 401 -15.29 16.61 -6.29
N LYS A 402 -13.98 16.89 -6.45
CA LYS A 402 -13.49 18.21 -6.86
C LYS A 402 -14.00 18.67 -8.24
N ILE A 403 -14.14 17.74 -9.16
CA ILE A 403 -14.66 18.03 -10.50
C ILE A 403 -16.18 18.27 -10.44
N ASP A 404 -16.92 17.42 -9.72
CA ASP A 404 -18.37 17.55 -9.56
C ASP A 404 -18.74 18.87 -8.84
N ASP A 405 -17.90 19.33 -7.90
CA ASP A 405 -18.03 20.62 -7.20
C ASP A 405 -17.58 21.82 -8.05
N GLY A 406 -17.05 21.59 -9.26
CA GLY A 406 -16.56 22.64 -10.16
C GLY A 406 -15.24 23.29 -9.73
N ALA A 407 -14.57 22.76 -8.70
CA ALA A 407 -13.28 23.26 -8.23
C ALA A 407 -12.14 22.98 -9.22
N ASP A 408 -12.15 21.78 -9.81
CA ASP A 408 -11.15 21.34 -10.78
C ASP A 408 -11.76 21.19 -12.19
N GLN A 409 -11.08 21.73 -13.20
CA GLN A 409 -11.49 21.59 -14.62
C GLN A 409 -10.88 20.34 -15.27
N ALA A 410 -9.72 19.93 -14.76
CA ALA A 410 -8.94 18.79 -15.24
C ALA A 410 -8.04 18.28 -14.11
N TRP A 411 -7.33 17.19 -14.36
CA TRP A 411 -6.27 16.74 -13.48
C TRP A 411 -5.10 16.20 -14.30
N GLY A 412 -3.90 16.21 -13.74
CA GLY A 412 -2.71 15.67 -14.38
C GLY A 412 -1.47 16.52 -14.17
N PHE A 413 -0.57 16.56 -15.16
CA PHE A 413 0.72 17.23 -15.05
C PHE A 413 0.97 18.24 -16.16
N VAL A 414 1.86 19.18 -15.86
CA VAL A 414 2.61 19.95 -16.85
C VAL A 414 3.94 19.24 -17.08
N GLY A 415 4.38 19.15 -18.33
CA GLY A 415 5.67 18.60 -18.72
C GLY A 415 6.52 19.63 -19.44
N TYR A 416 7.84 19.59 -19.26
CA TYR A 416 8.81 20.42 -19.98
C TYR A 416 9.71 19.56 -20.85
N ARG A 417 9.90 19.95 -22.11
CA ARG A 417 10.97 19.42 -22.95
C ARG A 417 12.26 20.19 -22.64
N LEU A 418 13.24 19.53 -22.05
CA LEU A 418 14.54 20.14 -21.68
C LEU A 418 15.72 19.42 -22.37
N SER A 419 15.48 18.79 -23.51
CA SER A 419 16.52 18.23 -24.35
C SER A 419 16.36 18.73 -25.78
N TYR A 420 17.30 19.55 -26.21
CA TYR A 420 17.28 20.23 -27.52
C TYR A 420 18.08 19.49 -28.60
N ARG A 421 18.80 18.42 -28.22
CA ARG A 421 19.56 17.61 -29.19
C ARG A 421 18.69 16.71 -30.08
N HIS A 422 17.46 16.47 -29.66
CA HIS A 422 16.53 15.59 -30.38
C HIS A 422 15.79 16.34 -31.48
N SER A 423 15.69 15.73 -32.67
CA SER A 423 14.95 16.30 -33.80
C SER A 423 13.44 16.41 -33.50
N PRO A 424 12.69 17.25 -34.24
CA PRO A 424 11.23 17.30 -34.11
C PRO A 424 10.55 15.94 -34.32
N GLU A 425 11.08 15.10 -35.22
CA GLU A 425 10.58 13.74 -35.44
C GLU A 425 10.85 12.83 -34.23
N GLN A 426 12.05 12.89 -33.66
CA GLN A 426 12.39 12.14 -32.45
C GLN A 426 11.53 12.57 -31.27
N TRP A 427 11.29 13.87 -31.10
CA TRP A 427 10.38 14.40 -30.08
C TRP A 427 8.94 13.90 -30.27
N LYS A 428 8.44 13.89 -31.51
CA LYS A 428 7.13 13.35 -31.83
C LYS A 428 7.04 11.85 -31.50
N ASN A 429 8.05 11.08 -31.90
CA ASN A 429 8.12 9.64 -31.62
C ASN A 429 8.14 9.36 -30.11
N PHE A 430 8.90 10.14 -29.34
CA PHE A 430 8.88 10.10 -27.89
C PHE A 430 7.47 10.39 -27.35
N LEU A 431 6.82 11.47 -27.79
CA LEU A 431 5.49 11.82 -27.29
C LEU A 431 4.45 10.74 -27.59
N ASP A 432 4.50 10.12 -28.77
CA ASP A 432 3.59 9.05 -29.16
C ASP A 432 3.85 7.78 -28.34
N ALA A 433 5.12 7.41 -28.14
CA ALA A 433 5.50 6.28 -27.29
C ALA A 433 5.15 6.50 -25.81
N PHE A 434 5.45 7.69 -25.28
CA PHE A 434 5.09 8.11 -23.92
C PHE A 434 3.58 8.08 -23.73
N LYS A 435 2.79 8.66 -24.63
CA LYS A 435 1.32 8.61 -24.54
C LYS A 435 0.82 7.17 -24.54
N LYS A 436 1.32 6.32 -25.44
CA LYS A 436 0.94 4.91 -25.48
C LYS A 436 1.27 4.19 -24.17
N ASP A 437 2.42 4.50 -23.57
CA ASP A 437 2.83 3.94 -22.30
C ASP A 437 2.03 4.49 -21.12
N VAL A 438 1.74 5.78 -21.02
CA VAL A 438 1.04 6.31 -19.84
C VAL A 438 -0.47 6.14 -19.89
N GLN A 439 -1.08 5.75 -21.01
CA GLN A 439 -2.56 5.72 -21.14
C GLN A 439 -3.32 4.54 -20.50
N PRO A 440 -2.83 3.28 -20.47
CA PRO A 440 -3.64 2.12 -20.09
C PRO A 440 -3.69 1.86 -18.57
N TRP A 441 -3.92 2.88 -17.76
CA TRP A 441 -3.92 2.82 -16.28
C TRP A 441 -5.30 2.58 -15.66
N GLU A 442 -6.38 2.68 -16.45
CA GLU A 442 -7.75 2.51 -15.97
C GLU A 442 -8.11 1.06 -15.59
N HIS A 443 -7.31 0.09 -16.03
CA HIS A 443 -7.61 -1.32 -15.90
C HIS A 443 -7.55 -1.74 -14.42
N GLY A 444 -8.67 -2.25 -13.91
CA GLY A 444 -8.77 -2.74 -12.54
C GLY A 444 -9.14 -1.67 -11.49
N SER A 445 -9.31 -0.40 -11.90
CA SER A 445 -9.68 0.68 -10.99
C SER A 445 -11.14 1.11 -11.18
N THR A 446 -11.98 0.85 -10.18
CA THR A 446 -13.41 1.22 -10.22
C THR A 446 -13.55 2.75 -10.28
N GLY A 447 -14.20 3.25 -11.34
CA GLY A 447 -14.44 4.69 -11.55
C GLY A 447 -13.35 5.42 -12.37
N ALA A 448 -12.21 4.78 -12.65
CA ALA A 448 -11.10 5.39 -13.36
C ALA A 448 -11.45 5.90 -14.78
N LEU A 449 -12.31 5.18 -15.51
CA LEU A 449 -12.74 5.57 -16.85
C LEU A 449 -13.40 6.96 -16.90
N TRP A 450 -14.12 7.33 -15.83
CA TRP A 450 -14.79 8.62 -15.76
C TRP A 450 -13.77 9.76 -15.64
N ILE A 451 -12.86 9.66 -14.67
CA ILE A 451 -11.83 10.69 -14.46
C ILE A 451 -10.82 10.72 -15.62
N LYS A 452 -10.56 9.60 -16.29
CA LYS A 452 -9.59 9.53 -17.41
C LYS A 452 -9.89 10.53 -18.53
N ARG A 453 -11.16 10.82 -18.80
CA ARG A 453 -11.58 11.82 -19.82
C ARG A 453 -11.13 13.24 -19.50
N LEU A 454 -10.86 13.52 -18.23
CA LEU A 454 -10.45 14.82 -17.70
C LEU A 454 -8.96 14.85 -17.33
N CYS A 455 -8.25 13.73 -17.55
CA CYS A 455 -6.80 13.68 -17.46
C CYS A 455 -6.19 14.56 -18.55
N ARG A 456 -5.27 15.46 -18.18
CA ARG A 456 -4.58 16.38 -19.08
C ARG A 456 -3.08 16.31 -18.85
N MET A 457 -2.34 16.30 -19.94
CA MET A 457 -0.88 16.44 -19.96
C MET A 457 -0.56 17.61 -20.88
N ARG A 458 0.06 18.67 -20.34
CA ARG A 458 0.46 19.83 -21.13
C ARG A 458 1.98 19.88 -21.23
N TRP A 459 2.51 19.66 -22.43
CA TRP A 459 3.94 19.82 -22.70
C TRP A 459 4.24 21.26 -23.10
N LEU A 460 5.31 21.81 -22.52
CA LEU A 460 5.88 23.11 -22.82
C LEU A 460 7.30 22.90 -23.38
N ASP A 461 7.65 23.59 -24.47
CA ASP A 461 9.00 23.53 -25.01
C ASP A 461 9.91 24.49 -24.26
N GLY A 462 10.93 23.96 -23.57
CA GLY A 462 11.87 24.79 -22.81
C GLY A 462 12.63 25.78 -23.69
N GLN A 463 12.89 25.43 -24.96
CA GLN A 463 13.66 26.26 -25.88
C GLN A 463 12.88 27.53 -26.24
N GLU A 464 11.57 27.40 -26.50
CA GLU A 464 10.68 28.52 -26.79
C GLU A 464 10.48 29.43 -25.57
N LEU A 465 10.63 28.87 -24.36
CA LEU A 465 10.52 29.58 -23.09
C LEU A 465 11.84 30.21 -22.62
N GLY A 466 12.92 30.08 -23.39
CA GLY A 466 14.24 30.62 -23.03
C GLY A 466 14.92 29.88 -21.87
N ILE A 467 14.54 28.63 -21.61
CA ILE A 467 15.15 27.78 -20.60
C ILE A 467 16.41 27.12 -21.19
N PRO A 468 17.58 27.14 -20.52
CA PRO A 468 18.76 26.44 -21.01
C PRO A 468 18.57 24.91 -21.10
N ASP A 469 19.32 24.26 -22.00
CA ASP A 469 19.25 22.80 -22.19
C ASP A 469 19.59 22.05 -20.90
N GLY A 470 18.75 21.10 -20.49
CA GLY A 470 18.90 20.35 -19.24
C GLY A 470 18.70 21.14 -17.92
N ASP A 471 18.35 22.43 -17.95
CA ASP A 471 18.24 23.25 -16.73
C ASP A 471 16.88 23.09 -16.03
N VAL A 472 16.83 22.13 -15.10
CA VAL A 472 15.64 21.84 -14.27
C VAL A 472 15.30 23.00 -13.33
N GLU A 473 16.27 23.77 -12.84
CA GLU A 473 16.02 24.90 -11.93
C GLU A 473 15.37 26.08 -12.64
N ALA A 474 15.77 26.35 -13.89
CA ALA A 474 15.08 27.31 -14.74
C ALA A 474 13.63 26.87 -15.02
N ALA A 475 13.39 25.58 -15.25
CA ALA A 475 12.04 25.05 -15.40
C ALA A 475 11.19 25.20 -14.12
N ARG A 476 11.78 24.99 -12.92
CA ARG A 476 11.09 25.25 -11.62
C ARG A 476 10.66 26.70 -11.50
N ARG A 477 11.57 27.65 -11.79
CA ARG A 477 11.27 29.10 -11.76
C ARG A 477 10.17 29.49 -12.75
N HIS A 478 10.19 28.91 -13.95
CA HIS A 478 9.13 29.14 -14.93
C HIS A 478 7.80 28.55 -14.46
N PHE A 479 7.79 27.31 -13.96
CA PHE A 479 6.57 26.65 -13.46
C PHE A 479 5.88 27.45 -12.34
N GLU A 480 6.66 28.03 -11.44
CA GLU A 480 6.21 28.93 -10.38
C GLU A 480 5.49 30.20 -10.87
N THR A 481 5.91 30.70 -12.03
CA THR A 481 5.27 31.83 -12.70
C THR A 481 4.04 31.37 -13.49
N TYR A 482 4.18 30.25 -14.21
CA TYR A 482 3.13 29.67 -15.04
C TYR A 482 1.89 29.27 -14.24
N ARG A 483 2.03 28.72 -13.03
CA ARG A 483 0.90 28.36 -12.16
C ARG A 483 0.05 29.55 -11.70
N LYS A 484 0.60 30.77 -11.80
CA LYS A 484 -0.10 32.03 -11.47
C LYS A 484 -0.69 32.70 -12.72
N SER A 485 -0.44 32.15 -13.90
CA SER A 485 -0.90 32.71 -15.16
C SER A 485 -2.36 32.33 -15.46
N SER A 486 -3.02 33.12 -16.30
CA SER A 486 -4.36 32.80 -16.82
C SER A 486 -4.39 31.56 -17.73
N ALA A 487 -3.22 31.09 -18.19
CA ALA A 487 -3.09 29.88 -19.00
C ALA A 487 -3.01 28.59 -18.14
N TRP A 488 -3.00 28.71 -16.82
CA TRP A 488 -3.08 27.58 -15.90
C TRP A 488 -4.43 26.88 -15.99
N ILE A 489 -4.43 25.56 -15.91
CA ILE A 489 -5.66 24.76 -15.88
C ILE A 489 -5.86 24.29 -14.44
N ASN A 490 -6.99 24.68 -13.84
CA ASN A 490 -7.31 24.29 -12.47
C ASN A 490 -7.42 22.77 -12.34
N GLY A 491 -6.74 22.23 -11.32
CA GLY A 491 -6.67 20.81 -10.96
C GLY A 491 -5.45 20.05 -11.50
N LEU A 492 -4.60 20.67 -12.34
CA LEU A 492 -3.25 20.15 -12.59
C LEU A 492 -2.43 20.13 -11.29
N ALA A 493 -1.47 19.20 -11.16
CA ALA A 493 -0.63 19.07 -9.99
C ALA A 493 0.12 20.39 -9.70
N PRO A 494 -0.15 21.08 -8.57
CA PRO A 494 0.38 22.42 -8.34
C PRO A 494 1.78 22.44 -7.74
N SER A 495 2.24 21.32 -7.20
CA SER A 495 3.53 21.18 -6.51
C SER A 495 4.57 20.39 -7.30
N MET A 496 4.20 19.84 -8.47
CA MET A 496 5.07 18.96 -9.25
C MET A 496 4.81 19.07 -10.74
N PHE A 497 5.85 18.83 -11.52
CA PHE A 497 5.80 18.77 -12.97
C PHE A 497 6.74 17.68 -13.50
N LEU A 498 6.62 17.37 -14.78
CA LEU A 498 7.46 16.40 -15.46
C LEU A 498 8.52 17.08 -16.31
N VAL A 499 9.66 16.43 -16.47
CA VAL A 499 10.73 16.85 -17.36
C VAL A 499 11.05 15.69 -18.29
N ALA A 500 10.99 15.96 -19.59
CA ALA A 500 11.59 15.13 -20.61
C ALA A 500 13.03 15.61 -20.81
N ASP A 501 13.90 15.10 -19.96
CA ASP A 501 15.35 15.24 -20.10
C ASP A 501 15.86 14.29 -21.18
N ASP A 502 17.15 14.40 -21.44
CA ASP A 502 17.83 13.60 -22.43
C ASP A 502 17.61 12.09 -22.26
N SER A 503 17.80 11.60 -21.03
CA SER A 503 17.64 10.19 -20.68
C SER A 503 16.19 9.72 -20.79
N SER A 504 15.22 10.59 -20.46
CA SER A 504 13.80 10.28 -20.59
C SER A 504 13.43 10.05 -22.04
N ILE A 505 13.87 10.93 -22.95
CA ILE A 505 13.59 10.79 -24.39
C ILE A 505 14.25 9.51 -24.95
N GLU A 506 15.54 9.31 -24.66
CA GLU A 506 16.30 8.12 -25.06
C GLU A 506 15.62 6.82 -24.58
N SER A 507 15.08 6.79 -23.36
CA SER A 507 14.43 5.59 -22.79
C SER A 507 13.23 5.09 -23.59
N TYR A 508 12.53 5.99 -24.29
CA TYR A 508 11.41 5.64 -25.16
C TYR A 508 11.82 5.40 -26.61
N LEU A 509 12.91 6.01 -27.08
CA LEU A 509 13.40 5.85 -28.44
C LEU A 509 14.19 4.55 -28.64
N ASN A 510 15.05 4.22 -27.67
CA ASN A 510 15.99 3.10 -27.76
C ASN A 510 15.48 1.83 -27.06
N GLY A 511 14.35 1.92 -26.37
CA GLY A 511 13.79 0.84 -25.58
C GLY A 511 14.48 0.66 -24.22
N GLY A 512 13.91 -0.21 -23.39
CA GLY A 512 14.48 -0.57 -22.10
C GLY A 512 15.73 -1.43 -22.22
N VAL A 513 16.51 -1.50 -21.14
CA VAL A 513 17.67 -2.40 -21.04
C VAL A 513 17.24 -3.79 -20.56
N ASP A 514 17.58 -4.83 -21.32
CA ASP A 514 17.10 -6.21 -21.09
C ASP A 514 17.82 -7.01 -19.99
N PHE A 515 18.78 -6.41 -19.26
CA PHE A 515 19.54 -7.14 -18.24
C PHE A 515 18.82 -7.27 -16.89
N LEU A 516 17.65 -6.64 -16.71
CA LEU A 516 16.81 -6.77 -15.51
C LEU A 516 15.52 -7.54 -15.83
N GLU A 517 14.88 -8.05 -14.77
CA GLU A 517 13.62 -8.79 -14.91
C GLU A 517 12.52 -7.97 -15.62
N PRO A 518 11.55 -8.64 -16.27
CA PRO A 518 10.46 -7.98 -16.99
C PRO A 518 9.77 -6.90 -16.17
N GLY A 519 9.52 -5.76 -16.82
CA GLY A 519 8.84 -4.62 -16.22
C GLY A 519 9.73 -3.70 -15.38
N ASN A 520 10.99 -4.02 -15.12
CA ASN A 520 11.87 -3.15 -14.32
C ASN A 520 12.61 -2.09 -15.15
N THR A 521 12.63 -2.24 -16.48
CA THR A 521 13.40 -1.39 -17.40
C THR A 521 12.50 -0.95 -18.56
N GLY A 522 11.71 0.08 -18.32
CA GLY A 522 10.81 0.68 -19.32
C GLY A 522 11.11 2.15 -19.56
N GLY A 523 10.34 2.78 -20.45
CA GLY A 523 10.38 4.21 -20.64
C GLY A 523 10.04 4.96 -19.35
N PHE A 524 10.77 6.05 -19.09
CA PHE A 524 10.65 6.82 -17.86
C PHE A 524 10.68 8.32 -18.14
N VAL A 525 10.22 9.08 -17.14
CA VAL A 525 10.27 10.54 -17.13
C VAL A 525 10.79 11.03 -15.78
N LEU A 526 11.38 12.22 -15.77
CA LEU A 526 11.82 12.87 -14.54
C LEU A 526 10.63 13.60 -13.89
N LEU A 527 10.26 13.20 -12.67
CA LEU A 527 9.31 13.91 -11.83
C LEU A 527 10.07 14.93 -10.98
N THR A 528 9.60 16.17 -10.96
CA THR A 528 10.28 17.29 -10.32
C THR A 528 9.34 18.02 -9.35
N GLU A 529 9.79 18.22 -8.11
CA GLU A 529 9.15 19.11 -7.15
C GLU A 529 9.33 20.57 -7.57
N ALA A 530 8.24 21.33 -7.54
CA ALA A 530 8.25 22.77 -7.83
C ALA A 530 9.00 23.56 -6.76
N GLN A 531 8.86 23.15 -5.50
CA GLN A 531 9.49 23.76 -4.32
C GLN A 531 10.09 22.67 -3.44
N PRO A 532 11.31 22.18 -3.77
CA PRO A 532 11.96 21.22 -2.88
C PRO A 532 12.21 21.86 -1.52
N ALA A 533 11.90 21.15 -0.45
CA ALA A 533 12.22 21.61 0.91
C ALA A 533 13.72 21.89 1.01
N ARG A 534 14.12 23.01 1.64
CA ARG A 534 15.52 23.36 1.84
C ARG A 534 16.17 22.33 2.75
N SER A 535 17.47 22.07 2.57
CA SER A 535 18.22 21.14 3.43
C SER A 535 18.13 21.48 4.92
N GLU A 536 18.02 22.77 5.26
CA GLU A 536 17.87 23.27 6.63
C GLU A 536 16.49 22.96 7.25
N ASP A 537 15.42 22.94 6.44
CA ASP A 537 14.04 22.68 6.90
C ASP A 537 13.76 21.19 7.11
N ARG A 538 14.64 20.31 6.59
CA ARG A 538 14.45 18.84 6.61
C ARG A 538 14.87 18.18 7.93
N GLY A 539 15.42 18.94 8.88
CA GLY A 539 15.97 18.37 10.11
C GLY A 539 17.07 17.34 9.83
N ASN A 540 17.36 16.46 10.79
CA ASN A 540 18.46 15.48 10.72
C ASN A 540 18.21 14.32 9.73
N THR A 541 17.40 14.51 8.68
CA THR A 541 17.27 13.54 7.60
C THR A 541 18.46 13.72 6.65
N ASP A 542 19.37 12.75 6.60
CA ASP A 542 20.52 12.65 5.66
C ASP A 542 20.08 12.53 4.18
N SER A 543 19.14 13.36 3.72
CA SER A 543 18.49 13.23 2.43
C SER A 543 19.17 14.12 1.39
N ASP A 544 20.07 13.52 0.59
CA ASP A 544 20.62 14.11 -0.65
C ASP A 544 19.58 14.31 -1.76
N PHE A 545 18.28 14.34 -1.43
CA PHE A 545 17.21 14.46 -2.40
C PHE A 545 17.14 15.88 -2.96
N ASP A 546 17.41 16.04 -4.24
CA ASP A 546 17.42 17.33 -4.95
C ASP A 546 16.04 17.78 -5.44
N GLY A 547 14.98 17.08 -5.03
CA GLY A 547 13.62 17.33 -5.51
C GLY A 547 13.31 16.68 -6.85
N THR A 548 14.13 15.73 -7.33
CA THR A 548 13.89 15.03 -8.60
C THR A 548 13.98 13.51 -8.47
N VAL A 549 13.11 12.79 -9.18
CA VAL A 549 13.10 11.33 -9.22
C VAL A 549 12.66 10.82 -10.58
N ARG A 550 13.36 9.82 -11.13
CA ARG A 550 12.92 9.15 -12.36
C ARG A 550 11.83 8.16 -12.03
N VAL A 551 10.75 8.19 -12.82
CA VAL A 551 9.55 7.37 -12.61
C VAL A 551 9.21 6.66 -13.92
N LEU A 552 8.91 5.36 -13.85
CA LEU A 552 8.37 4.63 -14.99
C LEU A 552 7.07 5.28 -15.47
N GLY A 553 6.95 5.55 -16.78
CA GLY A 553 5.72 6.14 -17.33
C GLY A 553 4.49 5.29 -17.05
N SER A 554 4.64 3.97 -17.01
CA SER A 554 3.56 3.05 -16.69
C SER A 554 2.96 3.18 -15.28
N LEU A 555 3.64 3.86 -14.36
CA LEU A 555 3.23 4.10 -12.98
C LEU A 555 2.74 5.53 -12.74
N LEU A 556 2.75 6.38 -13.77
CA LEU A 556 2.56 7.82 -13.59
C LEU A 556 1.22 8.17 -12.96
N TRP A 557 0.14 7.44 -13.28
CA TRP A 557 -1.23 7.81 -12.89
C TRP A 557 -1.80 6.97 -11.75
N ASP A 558 -1.84 5.66 -11.93
CA ASP A 558 -2.41 4.68 -10.99
C ASP A 558 -1.53 4.43 -9.77
N ASP A 559 -0.30 4.94 -9.77
CA ASP A 559 0.63 4.81 -8.66
C ASP A 559 1.12 6.17 -8.15
N VAL A 560 1.87 6.91 -8.96
CA VAL A 560 2.51 8.17 -8.57
C VAL A 560 1.49 9.28 -8.34
N TYR A 561 0.70 9.65 -9.34
CA TYR A 561 -0.34 10.68 -9.17
C TYR A 561 -1.37 10.26 -8.10
N ALA A 562 -1.84 9.01 -8.16
CA ALA A 562 -2.75 8.45 -7.16
C ALA A 562 -2.21 8.66 -5.74
N GLY A 563 -0.99 8.20 -5.46
CA GLY A 563 -0.36 8.30 -4.14
C GLY A 563 -0.17 9.73 -3.66
N MET A 564 0.24 10.62 -4.55
CA MET A 564 0.44 12.04 -4.18
C MET A 564 -0.89 12.76 -3.95
N SER A 565 -1.94 12.45 -4.72
CA SER A 565 -3.26 13.08 -4.59
C SER A 565 -3.95 12.79 -3.26
N VAL A 566 -3.68 11.62 -2.66
CA VAL A 566 -4.13 11.25 -1.30
C VAL A 566 -3.04 11.42 -0.24
N MET A 567 -1.92 12.04 -0.60
CA MET A 567 -0.78 12.29 0.29
C MET A 567 -0.26 11.00 0.96
N ALA A 568 -0.33 9.88 0.24
CA ALA A 568 0.28 8.61 0.63
C ALA A 568 1.79 8.60 0.43
N LEU A 569 2.25 9.31 -0.60
CA LEU A 569 3.62 9.30 -1.09
C LEU A 569 4.11 10.73 -1.30
N THR A 570 5.34 11.02 -0.89
CA THR A 570 6.08 12.20 -1.33
C THR A 570 7.07 11.84 -2.44
N PRO A 571 7.53 12.79 -3.26
CA PRO A 571 8.60 12.55 -4.22
C PRO A 571 9.89 12.03 -3.56
N GLU A 572 10.18 12.45 -2.33
CA GLU A 572 11.28 11.91 -1.54
C GLU A 572 11.09 10.41 -1.21
N ASP A 573 9.87 9.99 -0.87
CA ASP A 573 9.56 8.57 -0.68
C ASP A 573 9.81 7.76 -1.96
N LEU A 574 9.39 8.29 -3.11
CA LEU A 574 9.62 7.69 -4.41
C LEU A 574 11.13 7.60 -4.71
N TRP A 575 11.88 8.67 -4.43
CA TRP A 575 13.33 8.72 -4.62
C TRP A 575 14.05 7.69 -3.76
N MET A 576 13.67 7.56 -2.48
CA MET A 576 14.25 6.57 -1.58
C MET A 576 14.07 5.14 -2.12
N MET A 577 12.92 4.83 -2.73
CA MET A 577 12.69 3.56 -3.41
C MET A 577 13.48 3.46 -4.72
N ALA A 578 13.55 4.55 -5.49
CA ALA A 578 14.28 4.61 -6.75
C ALA A 578 15.79 4.35 -6.58
N ARG A 579 16.41 4.85 -5.51
CA ARG A 579 17.84 4.66 -5.20
C ARG A 579 18.26 3.20 -5.09
N LEU A 580 17.32 2.31 -4.77
CA LEU A 580 17.60 0.88 -4.71
C LEU A 580 17.79 0.29 -6.11
N HIS A 581 17.14 0.86 -7.13
CA HIS A 581 17.22 0.41 -8.51
C HIS A 581 18.58 0.78 -9.14
N PRO A 582 19.21 -0.08 -9.97
CA PRO A 582 20.50 0.21 -10.59
C PRO A 582 20.53 1.48 -11.46
N LEU A 583 19.38 1.82 -12.06
CA LEU A 583 19.17 3.02 -12.87
C LEU A 583 18.57 4.20 -12.08
N GLN A 584 18.49 4.11 -10.75
CA GLN A 584 17.85 5.12 -9.90
C GLN A 584 16.41 5.46 -10.35
N LEU A 585 15.64 4.42 -10.67
CA LEU A 585 14.31 4.50 -11.26
C LEU A 585 13.28 4.00 -10.25
N TYR A 586 12.22 4.77 -10.02
CA TYR A 586 11.07 4.32 -9.25
C TYR A 586 10.24 3.35 -10.11
N ILE A 587 10.12 2.12 -9.61
CA ILE A 587 9.47 1.01 -10.30
C ILE A 587 8.30 0.39 -9.50
N GLY A 588 7.77 1.12 -8.53
CA GLY A 588 6.72 0.61 -7.64
C GLY A 588 7.27 -0.13 -6.41
N PRO A 589 6.39 -0.79 -5.63
CA PRO A 589 6.81 -1.63 -4.51
C PRO A 589 7.76 -2.75 -4.94
N LEU A 590 8.80 -2.98 -4.15
CA LEU A 590 9.83 -3.99 -4.41
C LEU A 590 9.56 -5.29 -3.65
N SER A 591 9.87 -6.41 -4.28
CA SER A 591 9.96 -7.71 -3.62
C SER A 591 11.35 -7.93 -2.99
N LYS A 592 11.46 -8.95 -2.13
CA LYS A 592 12.74 -9.30 -1.50
C LYS A 592 13.79 -9.76 -2.52
N SER A 593 13.39 -10.54 -3.52
CA SER A 593 14.28 -10.99 -4.59
C SER A 593 14.77 -9.82 -5.45
N GLN A 594 13.90 -8.89 -5.82
CA GLN A 594 14.29 -7.70 -6.58
C GLN A 594 15.33 -6.85 -5.83
N LYS A 595 15.13 -6.62 -4.53
CA LYS A 595 16.12 -5.92 -3.70
C LYS A 595 17.48 -6.60 -3.73
N GLN A 596 17.50 -7.91 -3.54
CA GLN A 596 18.75 -8.67 -3.53
C GLN A 596 19.45 -8.59 -4.89
N LEU A 597 18.69 -8.71 -5.98
CA LEU A 597 19.20 -8.55 -7.35
C LEU A 597 19.82 -7.16 -7.55
N PHE A 598 19.11 -6.10 -7.18
CA PHE A 598 19.60 -4.74 -7.37
C PHE A 598 20.82 -4.41 -6.51
N ARG A 599 20.89 -4.95 -5.29
CA ARG A 599 22.08 -4.86 -4.44
C ARG A 599 23.29 -5.50 -5.11
N SER A 600 23.13 -6.69 -5.68
CA SER A 600 24.20 -7.36 -6.43
C SER A 600 24.66 -6.51 -7.62
N PHE A 601 23.73 -5.95 -8.40
CA PHE A 601 24.09 -5.04 -9.51
C PHE A 601 24.82 -3.78 -9.04
N ASN A 602 24.33 -3.13 -7.98
CA ASN A 602 24.96 -1.92 -7.44
C ASN A 602 26.36 -2.22 -6.87
N TRP A 603 26.53 -3.38 -6.23
CA TRP A 603 27.83 -3.84 -5.74
C TRP A 603 28.81 -4.08 -6.89
N ILE A 604 28.41 -4.82 -7.94
CA ILE A 604 29.22 -5.04 -9.14
C ILE A 604 29.61 -3.71 -9.78
N ARG A 605 28.64 -2.81 -9.98
CA ARG A 605 28.88 -1.48 -10.57
C ARG A 605 29.89 -0.68 -9.77
N SER A 606 29.73 -0.62 -8.45
CA SER A 606 30.65 0.09 -7.56
C SER A 606 32.06 -0.49 -7.63
N HIS A 607 32.18 -1.83 -7.66
CA HIS A 607 33.47 -2.52 -7.73
C HIS A 607 34.16 -2.32 -9.10
N CYS A 608 33.41 -2.38 -10.21
CA CYS A 608 33.94 -2.09 -11.54
C CYS A 608 34.43 -0.64 -11.65
N LEU A 609 33.65 0.33 -11.14
CA LEU A 609 34.03 1.74 -11.15
C LEU A 609 35.28 2.00 -10.29
N SER A 610 35.34 1.45 -9.07
CA SER A 610 36.52 1.59 -8.22
C SER A 610 37.76 1.01 -8.90
N THR A 611 37.62 -0.16 -9.52
CA THR A 611 38.73 -0.83 -10.23
C THR A 611 39.19 0.00 -11.43
N ALA A 612 38.26 0.50 -12.24
CA ALA A 612 38.57 1.36 -13.38
C ALA A 612 39.28 2.65 -12.94
N LEU A 613 38.80 3.29 -11.86
CA LEU A 613 39.44 4.49 -11.29
C LEU A 613 40.84 4.19 -10.73
N THR A 614 41.05 3.05 -10.07
CA THR A 614 42.38 2.65 -9.62
C THR A 614 43.32 2.35 -10.79
N TRP A 615 42.81 1.75 -11.87
CA TRP A 615 43.58 1.46 -13.06
C TRP A 615 43.99 2.75 -13.80
N THR A 616 43.06 3.70 -13.98
CA THR A 616 43.38 4.99 -14.59
C THR A 616 44.36 5.79 -13.74
N ALA A 617 44.21 5.77 -12.40
CA ALA A 617 45.17 6.37 -11.48
C ALA A 617 46.56 5.71 -11.60
N SER A 618 46.64 4.38 -11.73
CA SER A 618 47.91 3.66 -11.87
C SER A 618 48.62 3.86 -13.22
N LYS A 619 47.89 4.29 -14.26
CA LYS A 619 48.47 4.62 -15.57
C LYS A 619 48.89 6.09 -15.70
N ASN A 620 48.36 6.95 -14.83
CA ASN A 620 48.68 8.38 -14.79
C ASN A 620 49.75 8.72 -13.72
N ALA A 621 50.20 7.72 -12.96
CA ALA A 621 51.37 7.76 -12.08
C ALA A 621 52.54 7.03 -12.76
#